data_AF-A0A9E3J5M4-F1
#
_entry.id   AF-A0A9E3J5M4-F1
#
_cell.length_a   1.000
_cell.length_b   1.000
_cell.length_c   1.000
_cell.angle_alpha   90.00
_cell.angle_beta   90.00
_cell.angle_gamma   90.00
#
_symmetry.space_group_name_H-M   'P 1'
#
loop_
_entity.id
_entity.type
_entity.pdbx_description
1 polymer ?
#
loop_
_entity_poly.entity_id
_entity_poly.type
_entity_poly.pdbx_seq_one_letter_code
_entity_poly.pdbx_strand_id
1 'polypeptide(L)'
;GLAEPGAWEYWDGSAWTTGARPRPVLGDGRRTGVGSAFSVVRQDGTYVLFTMAAGTKGLAAVTSYWACSPTGPWHGPEKDFSPPLPAGRVAAYNPQAHLELSGGGRLVLSYDVNWLETAAASAQLNRNVSLYRPRFVTLRLTPAR
;
A
#
# COMPACT_ATOMS: atom_id res chain seq x y z
N GLY A 1 -7.44 20.31 13.43
CA GLY A 1 -7.39 19.95 11.99
C GLY A 1 -6.12 19.16 11.67
N LEU A 2 -5.90 18.71 10.43
CA LEU A 2 -4.68 17.93 10.07
C LEU A 2 -3.36 18.68 10.38
N ALA A 3 -3.37 20.01 10.41
CA ALA A 3 -2.22 20.84 10.77
C ALA A 3 -2.01 21.04 12.28
N GLU A 4 -2.84 20.45 13.14
CA GLU A 4 -2.80 20.59 14.59
C GLU A 4 -2.57 19.22 15.25
N PRO A 5 -1.31 18.81 15.47
CA PRO A 5 -1.01 17.47 16.00
C PRO A 5 -1.64 17.20 17.36
N GLY A 6 -1.88 18.24 18.18
CA GLY A 6 -2.54 18.11 19.49
C GLY A 6 -4.03 17.75 19.41
N ALA A 7 -4.65 17.89 18.24
CA ALA A 7 -6.04 17.48 18.00
C ALA A 7 -6.15 16.06 17.42
N TRP A 8 -5.03 15.36 17.21
CA TRP A 8 -5.04 14.01 16.66
C TRP A 8 -5.40 12.99 17.73
N GLU A 9 -6.26 12.07 17.36
CA GLU A 9 -6.60 10.90 18.17
C GLU A 9 -5.94 9.66 17.57
N TYR A 10 -5.52 8.77 18.46
CA TYR A 10 -4.88 7.51 18.11
C TYR A 10 -5.71 6.37 18.69
N TRP A 11 -5.92 5.32 17.89
CA TRP A 11 -6.62 4.12 18.34
C TRP A 11 -5.76 3.34 19.34
N ASP A 12 -6.25 3.15 20.57
CA ASP A 12 -5.54 2.43 21.63
C ASP A 12 -5.90 0.94 21.73
N GLY A 13 -6.67 0.43 20.77
CA GLY A 13 -7.22 -0.93 20.79
C GLY A 13 -8.66 -1.01 21.26
N SER A 14 -9.20 0.05 21.89
CA SER A 14 -10.56 0.10 22.44
C SER A 14 -11.30 1.41 22.17
N ALA A 15 -10.58 2.53 22.16
CA ALA A 15 -11.12 3.86 21.93
C ALA A 15 -10.13 4.75 21.15
N TRP A 16 -10.66 5.82 20.58
CA TRP A 16 -9.87 6.93 20.07
C TRP A 16 -9.50 7.84 21.24
N THR A 17 -8.21 8.14 21.38
CA THR A 17 -7.68 8.89 22.52
C THR A 17 -6.61 9.88 22.10
N THR A 18 -6.57 11.02 22.78
CA THR A 18 -5.51 12.01 22.65
C THR A 18 -4.27 11.51 23.41
N GLY A 19 -3.21 11.08 22.70
CA GLY A 19 -1.96 10.64 23.32
C GLY A 19 -1.20 9.56 22.55
N ALA A 20 0.10 9.41 22.81
CA ALA A 20 1.02 8.62 21.99
C ALA A 20 1.14 7.13 22.39
N ARG A 21 0.02 6.41 22.56
CA ARG A 21 0.05 4.95 22.81
C ARG A 21 -0.87 4.16 21.87
N PRO A 22 -0.70 4.28 20.53
CA PRO A 22 -1.51 3.54 19.58
C PRO A 22 -1.30 2.02 19.71
N ARG A 23 -2.35 1.25 19.46
CA ARG A 23 -2.25 -0.20 19.26
C ARG A 23 -2.39 -0.55 17.78
N PRO A 24 -1.64 -1.56 17.30
CA PRO A 24 -1.76 -2.01 15.92
C PRO A 24 -3.16 -2.59 15.68
N VAL A 25 -3.74 -2.26 14.51
CA VAL A 25 -5.00 -2.83 14.02
C VAL A 25 -4.75 -3.94 12.99
N LEU A 26 -3.53 -4.02 12.47
CA LEU A 26 -3.08 -5.01 11.50
C LEU A 26 -1.67 -5.48 11.88
N GLY A 27 -1.46 -6.81 11.84
CA GLY A 27 -0.26 -7.45 12.37
C GLY A 27 -0.41 -7.76 13.86
N ASP A 28 -0.15 -9.02 14.23
CA ASP A 28 -0.46 -9.59 15.56
C ASP A 28 0.79 -10.13 16.27
N GLY A 29 1.97 -9.60 15.94
CA GLY A 29 3.26 -10.04 16.50
C GLY A 29 3.78 -11.37 15.97
N ARG A 30 2.99 -12.13 15.19
CA ARG A 30 3.42 -13.32 14.44
C ARG A 30 3.39 -13.11 12.93
N ARG A 31 2.51 -12.24 12.43
CA ARG A 31 2.44 -11.82 11.03
C ARG A 31 3.13 -10.46 10.83
N THR A 32 3.69 -10.29 9.64
CA THR A 32 4.13 -8.99 9.11
C THR A 32 2.92 -8.12 8.83
N GLY A 33 2.95 -6.89 9.36
CA GLY A 33 1.98 -5.83 9.04
C GLY A 33 2.18 -5.28 7.63
N VAL A 34 2.00 -3.98 7.47
CA VAL A 34 2.26 -3.30 6.20
C VAL A 34 3.75 -3.22 5.87
N GLY A 35 4.07 -3.07 4.59
CA GLY A 35 5.40 -2.70 4.12
C GLY A 35 5.73 -1.23 4.44
N SER A 36 6.80 -0.71 3.86
CA SER A 36 7.25 0.67 4.11
C SER A 36 6.23 1.76 3.72
N ALA A 37 5.27 1.43 2.86
CA ALA A 37 4.20 2.30 2.42
C ALA A 37 2.94 1.49 2.14
N PHE A 38 1.79 2.13 2.38
CA PHE A 38 0.48 1.55 2.13
C PHE A 38 -0.54 2.66 1.80
N SER A 39 -1.64 2.26 1.18
CA SER A 39 -2.81 3.12 0.97
C SER A 39 -4.07 2.44 1.48
N VAL A 40 -4.98 3.21 2.06
CA VAL A 40 -6.31 2.73 2.48
C VAL A 40 -7.37 3.50 1.71
N VAL A 41 -8.31 2.76 1.11
CA VAL A 41 -9.50 3.32 0.46
C VAL A 41 -10.75 2.76 1.11
N ARG A 42 -11.85 3.50 1.02
CA ARG A 42 -13.18 3.00 1.39
C ARG A 42 -14.03 2.86 0.13
N GLN A 43 -14.45 1.65 -0.18
CA GLN A 43 -15.31 1.34 -1.32
C GLN A 43 -16.52 0.52 -0.84
N ASP A 44 -17.72 0.96 -1.20
CA ASP A 44 -18.99 0.29 -0.87
C ASP A 44 -19.15 -0.09 0.63
N GLY A 45 -18.61 0.76 1.51
CA GLY A 45 -18.64 0.56 2.96
C GLY A 45 -17.47 -0.25 3.53
N THR A 46 -16.68 -0.92 2.70
CA THR A 46 -15.50 -1.71 3.09
C THR A 46 -14.22 -0.89 2.96
N TYR A 47 -13.36 -0.98 3.96
CA TYR A 47 -12.00 -0.47 3.89
C TYR A 47 -11.11 -1.51 3.22
N VAL A 48 -10.29 -1.08 2.26
CA VAL A 48 -9.29 -1.92 1.60
C VAL A 48 -7.93 -1.24 1.70
N LEU A 49 -6.96 -1.97 2.22
CA LEU A 49 -5.58 -1.55 2.34
C LEU A 49 -4.75 -2.22 1.26
N PHE A 50 -3.92 -1.47 0.55
CA PHE A 50 -2.92 -1.97 -0.38
C PHE A 50 -1.52 -1.70 0.16
N THR A 51 -0.66 -2.71 0.11
CA THR A 51 0.72 -2.62 0.56
C THR A 51 1.57 -3.56 -0.30
N MET A 52 2.88 -3.31 -0.38
CA MET A 52 3.79 -4.36 -0.82
C MET A 52 3.63 -5.59 0.08
N ALA A 53 3.67 -6.79 -0.52
CA ALA A 53 3.61 -8.06 0.20
C ALA A 53 4.79 -8.18 1.17
N ALA A 54 4.67 -9.03 2.18
CA ALA A 54 5.75 -9.23 3.13
C ALA A 54 6.78 -10.27 2.67
N GLY A 55 7.92 -10.29 3.36
CA GLY A 55 8.98 -11.27 3.11
C GLY A 55 9.60 -11.13 1.72
N THR A 56 9.93 -12.27 1.11
CA THR A 56 10.64 -12.32 -0.19
C THR A 56 9.83 -11.77 -1.36
N LYS A 57 8.51 -11.60 -1.20
CA LYS A 57 7.62 -11.04 -2.21
C LYS A 57 7.54 -9.50 -2.19
N GLY A 58 8.08 -8.84 -1.15
CA GLY A 58 7.88 -7.40 -0.93
C GLY A 58 8.51 -6.46 -1.94
N LEU A 59 9.31 -6.98 -2.87
CA LEU A 59 9.86 -6.22 -3.99
C LEU A 59 9.16 -6.52 -5.32
N ALA A 60 8.21 -7.46 -5.33
CA ALA A 60 7.64 -8.02 -6.55
C ALA A 60 6.10 -8.07 -6.58
N ALA A 61 5.44 -7.98 -5.42
CA ALA A 61 4.00 -8.12 -5.32
C ALA A 61 3.37 -7.09 -4.39
N VAL A 62 2.21 -6.60 -4.80
CA VAL A 62 1.29 -5.84 -3.96
C VAL A 62 0.24 -6.83 -3.44
N THR A 63 -0.08 -6.73 -2.16
CA THR A 63 -1.14 -7.49 -1.50
C THR A 63 -2.19 -6.53 -0.94
N SER A 64 -3.32 -7.08 -0.53
CA SER A 64 -4.40 -6.30 0.07
C SER A 64 -4.97 -6.93 1.34
N TYR A 65 -5.52 -6.08 2.19
CA TYR A 65 -6.30 -6.44 3.37
C TYR A 65 -7.62 -5.70 3.33
N TRP A 66 -8.64 -6.21 4.02
CA TRP A 66 -9.93 -5.52 4.11
C TRP A 66 -10.51 -5.54 5.52
N ALA A 67 -11.35 -4.56 5.83
CA ALA A 67 -12.06 -4.47 7.10
C ALA A 67 -13.38 -3.70 6.94
N CYS A 68 -14.35 -3.96 7.82
CA CYS A 68 -15.59 -3.17 7.88
C CYS A 68 -15.40 -1.82 8.62
N SER A 69 -14.31 -1.67 9.38
CA SER A 69 -13.97 -0.49 10.17
C SER A 69 -12.47 -0.18 10.02
N PRO A 70 -12.03 1.08 10.09
CA PRO A 70 -10.60 1.41 10.06
C PRO A 70 -9.84 0.82 11.26
N THR A 71 -10.54 0.57 12.37
CA THR A 71 -9.98 -0.06 13.57
C THR A 71 -9.93 -1.60 13.49
N GLY A 72 -10.39 -2.19 12.39
CA GLY A 72 -10.45 -3.63 12.19
C GLY A 72 -11.76 -4.28 12.69
N PRO A 73 -11.81 -5.62 12.80
CA PRO A 73 -10.71 -6.54 12.50
C PRO A 73 -10.34 -6.50 11.01
N TRP A 74 -9.03 -6.49 10.75
CA TRP A 74 -8.51 -6.57 9.38
C TRP A 74 -8.31 -8.02 8.96
N HIS A 75 -8.79 -8.34 7.76
CA HIS A 75 -8.74 -9.66 7.12
C HIS A 75 -7.72 -9.65 5.98
N GLY A 76 -7.07 -10.79 5.75
CA GLY A 76 -6.03 -10.97 4.74
C GLY A 76 -4.71 -11.52 5.32
N PRO A 77 -3.60 -11.49 4.53
CA PRO A 77 -3.52 -10.92 3.19
C PRO A 77 -4.39 -11.68 2.19
N GLU A 78 -5.02 -10.94 1.28
CA GLU A 78 -5.75 -11.48 0.13
C GLU A 78 -4.79 -11.78 -1.04
N LYS A 79 -5.34 -12.11 -2.21
CA LYS A 79 -4.56 -12.47 -3.40
C LYS A 79 -3.60 -11.35 -3.82
N ASP A 80 -2.31 -11.70 -3.86
CA ASP A 80 -1.25 -10.86 -4.42
C ASP A 80 -1.48 -10.58 -5.92
N PHE A 81 -1.05 -9.39 -6.36
CA PHE A 81 -0.80 -9.14 -7.78
C PHE A 81 0.62 -8.61 -7.98
N SER A 82 1.25 -9.02 -9.08
CA SER A 82 2.52 -8.47 -9.51
C SER A 82 2.28 -7.29 -10.46
N PRO A 83 2.62 -6.06 -10.07
CA PRO A 83 2.53 -4.92 -10.98
C PRO A 83 3.50 -5.12 -12.16
N PRO A 84 3.16 -4.67 -13.38
CA PRO A 84 4.06 -4.74 -14.52
C PRO A 84 5.37 -3.98 -14.26
N LEU A 85 6.50 -4.67 -14.37
CA LEU A 85 7.83 -4.09 -14.20
C LEU A 85 8.56 -4.02 -15.55
N PRO A 86 9.40 -3.00 -15.77
CA PRO A 86 10.32 -3.01 -16.91
C PRO A 86 11.32 -4.18 -16.78
N ALA A 87 11.93 -4.57 -17.89
CA ALA A 87 12.95 -5.61 -17.87
C ALA A 87 14.17 -5.20 -17.02
N GLY A 88 14.76 -6.17 -16.32
CA GLY A 88 15.96 -5.99 -15.50
C GLY A 88 15.74 -6.24 -14.01
N ARG A 89 16.73 -5.84 -13.19
CA ARG A 89 16.71 -6.04 -11.74
C ARG A 89 16.01 -4.87 -11.05
N VAL A 90 14.69 -4.83 -11.15
CA VAL A 90 13.83 -3.78 -10.58
C VAL A 90 12.89 -4.30 -9.51
N ALA A 91 12.44 -3.38 -8.66
CA ALA A 91 11.41 -3.62 -7.67
C ALA A 91 10.31 -2.56 -7.75
N ALA A 92 9.07 -2.98 -7.52
CA ALA A 92 7.97 -2.06 -7.25
C ALA A 92 8.00 -1.64 -5.77
N TYR A 93 7.55 -0.43 -5.48
CA TYR A 93 7.33 0.04 -4.11
C TYR A 93 6.27 1.14 -4.07
N ASN A 94 5.88 1.55 -2.86
CA ASN A 94 4.98 2.68 -2.62
C ASN A 94 3.65 2.62 -3.41
N PRO A 95 2.81 1.58 -3.19
CA PRO A 95 1.50 1.55 -3.82
C PRO A 95 0.61 2.68 -3.29
N GLN A 96 0.16 3.57 -4.19
CA GLN A 96 -0.69 4.70 -3.85
C GLN A 96 -2.04 4.64 -4.55
N ALA A 97 -3.13 4.85 -3.81
CA ALA A 97 -4.47 4.88 -4.38
C ALA A 97 -4.87 6.28 -4.85
N HIS A 98 -5.45 6.36 -6.05
CA HIS A 98 -5.88 7.60 -6.70
C HIS A 98 -7.40 7.61 -6.87
N LEU A 99 -8.12 8.04 -5.83
CA LEU A 99 -9.59 8.08 -5.86
C LEU A 99 -10.13 9.08 -6.89
N GLU A 100 -9.39 10.16 -7.12
CA GLU A 100 -9.66 11.19 -8.12
C GLU A 100 -9.60 10.68 -9.57
N LEU A 101 -8.88 9.57 -9.80
CA LEU A 101 -8.80 8.89 -11.10
C LEU A 101 -9.66 7.62 -11.15
N SER A 102 -10.28 7.26 -10.03
CA SER A 102 -11.09 6.05 -9.89
C SER A 102 -12.56 6.33 -10.22
N GLY A 103 -13.29 5.29 -10.65
CA GLY A 103 -14.69 5.43 -11.06
C GLY A 103 -15.21 4.23 -11.83
N GLY A 104 -16.54 4.08 -11.89
CA GLY A 104 -17.18 2.99 -12.65
C GLY A 104 -16.76 1.59 -12.19
N GLY A 105 -16.61 1.39 -10.87
CA GLY A 105 -16.17 0.11 -10.28
C GLY A 105 -14.70 -0.22 -10.49
N ARG A 106 -13.88 0.76 -10.88
CA ARG A 106 -12.43 0.64 -11.05
C ARG A 106 -11.70 1.50 -10.02
N LEU A 107 -10.61 0.94 -9.48
CA LEU A 107 -9.66 1.65 -8.63
C LEU A 107 -8.35 1.85 -9.39
N VAL A 108 -7.78 3.04 -9.34
CA VAL A 108 -6.45 3.32 -9.89
C VAL A 108 -5.43 3.29 -8.76
N LEU A 109 -4.41 2.45 -8.90
CA LEU A 109 -3.21 2.47 -8.07
C LEU A 109 -2.02 2.94 -8.89
N SER A 110 -1.17 3.77 -8.30
CA SER A 110 0.20 3.96 -8.76
C SER A 110 1.18 3.13 -7.94
N TYR A 111 2.37 2.93 -8.49
CA TYR A 111 3.53 2.39 -7.80
C TYR A 111 4.79 2.98 -8.42
N ASP A 112 5.82 3.10 -7.59
CA ASP A 112 7.13 3.54 -8.01
C ASP A 112 8.00 2.33 -8.37
N VAL A 113 9.04 2.55 -9.17
CA VAL A 113 9.98 1.51 -9.59
C VAL A 113 11.39 1.91 -9.19
N ASN A 114 12.08 1.03 -8.47
CA ASN A 114 13.49 1.22 -8.10
C ASN A 114 14.38 0.18 -8.77
N TRP A 115 15.64 0.55 -9.02
CA TRP A 115 16.66 -0.38 -9.50
C TRP A 115 17.40 -1.01 -8.32
N LEU A 116 17.53 -2.35 -8.30
CA LEU A 116 18.14 -3.08 -7.19
C LEU A 116 19.67 -3.14 -7.28
N GLU A 117 20.25 -2.85 -8.45
CA GLU A 117 21.69 -2.85 -8.65
C GLU A 117 22.27 -1.44 -8.48
N THR A 118 22.94 -1.20 -7.37
CA THR A 118 23.38 0.14 -6.95
C THR A 118 24.62 0.65 -7.70
N ALA A 119 25.54 -0.24 -8.12
CA ALA A 119 26.83 0.14 -8.71
C ALA A 119 26.72 0.89 -10.05
N ALA A 120 25.64 0.65 -10.80
CA ALA A 120 25.38 1.31 -12.09
C ALA A 120 24.01 2.04 -12.12
N ALA A 121 23.31 2.11 -10.99
CA ALA A 121 21.94 2.65 -10.93
C ALA A 121 21.84 4.05 -11.53
N SER A 122 22.71 4.98 -11.13
CA SER A 122 22.68 6.36 -11.63
C SER A 122 22.92 6.44 -13.14
N ALA A 123 23.88 5.67 -13.67
CA ALA A 123 24.18 5.65 -15.10
C ALA A 123 23.02 5.06 -15.94
N GLN A 124 22.35 4.01 -15.44
CA GLN A 124 21.20 3.40 -16.12
C GLN A 124 19.95 4.29 -16.04
N LEU A 125 19.67 4.87 -14.87
CA LEU A 125 18.56 5.80 -14.66
C LEU A 125 18.68 7.05 -15.54
N ASN A 126 19.89 7.64 -15.62
CA ASN A 126 20.13 8.83 -16.43
C ASN A 126 20.01 8.56 -17.95
N ARG A 127 20.28 7.33 -18.40
CA ARG A 127 20.14 6.95 -19.81
C ARG A 127 18.69 6.75 -20.25
N ASN A 128 17.79 6.48 -19.31
CA ASN A 128 16.37 6.32 -19.61
C ASN A 128 15.48 6.83 -18.47
N VAL A 129 15.11 8.10 -18.56
CA VAL A 129 14.25 8.80 -17.59
C VAL A 129 12.84 8.20 -17.48
N SER A 130 12.38 7.41 -18.47
CA SER A 130 11.08 6.73 -18.38
C SER A 130 11.06 5.58 -17.36
N LEU A 131 12.22 5.22 -16.80
CA LEU A 131 12.35 4.18 -15.78
C LEU A 131 11.99 4.67 -14.38
N TYR A 132 12.14 5.97 -14.07
CA TYR A 132 11.93 6.55 -12.73
C TYR A 132 10.72 7.50 -12.69
N ARG A 133 9.58 6.98 -13.13
CA ARG A 133 8.29 7.67 -13.09
C ARG A 133 7.24 6.74 -12.49
N PRO A 134 6.21 7.29 -11.82
CA PRO A 134 5.11 6.46 -11.33
C PRO A 134 4.47 5.71 -12.49
N ARG A 135 4.09 4.47 -12.21
CA ARG A 135 3.33 3.62 -13.13
C ARG A 135 1.97 3.36 -12.52
N PHE A 136 0.97 3.14 -13.38
CA PHE A 136 -0.41 3.00 -12.94
C PHE A 136 -0.96 1.64 -13.37
N VAL A 137 -1.76 1.05 -12.48
CA VAL A 137 -2.60 -0.12 -12.77
C VAL A 137 -4.04 0.19 -12.38
N THR A 138 -4.97 -0.36 -13.14
CA THR A 138 -6.39 -0.30 -12.83
C THR A 138 -6.84 -1.64 -12.30
N LEU A 139 -7.43 -1.63 -11.11
CA LEU A 139 -7.95 -2.79 -10.43
C LEU A 139 -9.48 -2.79 -10.44
N ARG A 140 -10.06 -3.98 -10.32
CA ARG A 140 -11.46 -4.17 -9.94
C ARG A 140 -11.47 -4.97 -8.65
N LEU A 141 -12.09 -4.43 -7.63
CA LEU A 141 -12.31 -5.16 -6.39
C LEU A 141 -13.41 -6.20 -6.61
N THR A 142 -13.15 -7.40 -6.10
CA THR A 142 -14.14 -8.48 -6.05
C THR A 142 -14.24 -8.95 -4.60
N PRO A 143 -15.41 -9.44 -4.16
CA PRO A 143 -15.53 -10.08 -2.86
C PRO A 143 -14.48 -11.18 -2.68
N ALA A 144 -13.95 -11.30 -1.46
CA ALA A 144 -13.10 -12.43 -1.10
C ALA A 144 -13.88 -13.75 -1.28
N ARG A 145 -13.18 -14.79 -1.75
CA ARG A 145 -13.76 -16.14 -1.95
C ARG A 145 -13.59 -17.00 -0.71
#